data_AF-V7HLL8-F1
#
_entry.id   AF-V7HLL8-F1
#
_cell.length_a   1.000
_cell.length_b   1.000
_cell.length_c   1.000
_cell.angle_alpha   90.00
_cell.angle_beta   90.00
_cell.angle_gamma   90.00
#
_symmetry.space_group_name_H-M   'P 1'
#
loop_
_entity.id
_entity.type
_entity.pdbx_description
1 polymer ?
#
loop_
_entity_poly.entity_id
_entity_poly.type
_entity_poly.pdbx_seq_one_letter_code
_entity_poly.pdbx_strand_id
1 'polypeptide(L)'
;MSGMRDPFGPVAPFPPTSCTAWEDCEHDGLCHDPKDCGGVGPNSSEPEPDQETGAGLCRLVILESPYAGDIERNVAYARAAMRDCLIKGDAPMASHLLYTQPGVLDDGEPEERARGIDAGLAWGAVASATVVYADLGVSRGMAEGIARAEAEGRPVEYRRLEGWQS
;
A
#
# COMPACT_ATOMS: atom_id res chain seq x y z
N MET A 1 55.97 51.33 18.85
CA MET A 1 56.04 51.29 17.38
C MET A 1 56.67 49.95 17.01
N SER A 2 55.87 48.91 16.86
CA SER A 2 55.29 48.43 15.59
C SER A 2 56.32 48.30 14.46
N GLY A 3 56.47 47.07 13.96
CA GLY A 3 57.37 46.66 12.88
C GLY A 3 57.03 45.25 12.42
N MET A 4 55.92 45.16 11.69
CA MET A 4 55.40 44.11 10.79
C MET A 4 56.35 42.94 10.45
N ARG A 5 55.90 41.69 10.67
CA ARG A 5 56.41 40.51 9.96
C ARG A 5 55.36 40.07 8.94
N ASP A 6 55.81 39.80 7.71
CA ASP A 6 55.00 39.26 6.62
C ASP A 6 54.24 37.99 7.05
N PRO A 7 52.94 37.85 6.74
CA PRO A 7 52.13 36.74 7.22
C PRO A 7 52.20 35.46 6.36
N PHE A 8 53.01 35.43 5.30
CA PHE A 8 53.08 34.26 4.41
C PHE A 8 54.48 33.64 4.44
N GLY A 9 54.64 32.62 5.29
CA GLY A 9 55.79 31.71 5.28
C GLY A 9 55.88 30.87 3.99
N PRO A 10 56.93 30.04 3.85
CA PRO A 10 57.20 29.31 2.62
C PRO A 10 56.04 28.38 2.24
N VAL A 11 55.62 28.47 0.98
CA VAL A 11 54.59 27.62 0.38
C VAL A 11 55.10 26.18 0.37
N ALA A 12 54.36 25.27 1.00
CA ALA A 12 54.67 23.84 1.05
C ALA A 12 54.61 23.21 -0.37
N PRO A 13 55.36 22.13 -0.63
CA PRO A 13 55.38 21.48 -1.94
C PRO A 13 54.02 20.81 -2.25
N PHE A 14 53.65 20.82 -3.53
CA PHE A 14 52.49 20.10 -4.07
C PHE A 14 52.50 18.62 -3.64
N PRO A 15 51.34 17.99 -3.39
CA PRO A 15 51.25 16.61 -2.95
C PRO A 15 51.66 15.60 -4.05
N PRO A 16 52.08 14.38 -3.67
CA PRO A 16 52.40 13.32 -4.62
C PRO A 16 51.17 12.84 -5.41
N THR A 17 51.41 12.44 -6.66
CA THR A 17 50.45 12.15 -7.73
C THR A 17 49.63 10.87 -7.59
N SER A 18 49.35 10.37 -6.38
CA SER A 18 48.72 9.04 -6.24
C SER A 18 47.61 8.87 -5.20
N CYS A 19 46.96 9.94 -4.73
CA CYS A 19 45.72 9.81 -3.94
C CYS A 19 44.50 10.13 -4.81
N THR A 20 43.63 9.14 -5.04
CA THR A 20 42.42 9.26 -5.89
C THR A 20 41.10 9.28 -5.11
N ALA A 21 41.08 9.54 -3.80
CA ALA A 21 39.84 9.68 -3.04
C ALA A 21 40.03 10.69 -1.90
N TRP A 22 39.15 11.70 -1.84
CA TRP A 22 39.36 12.98 -1.16
C TRP A 22 38.20 13.35 -0.23
N GLU A 23 37.64 12.42 0.56
CA GLU A 23 36.45 12.78 1.35
C GLU A 23 36.34 12.18 2.77
N ASP A 24 37.45 11.76 3.38
CA ASP A 24 37.46 11.35 4.80
C ASP A 24 38.18 12.36 5.71
N CYS A 25 37.36 13.03 6.53
CA CYS A 25 37.66 13.60 7.85
C CYS A 25 38.89 14.51 8.04
N GLU A 26 38.74 15.80 7.72
CA GLU A 26 39.59 16.87 8.27
C GLU A 26 39.05 17.34 9.64
N HIS A 27 39.58 16.83 10.75
CA HIS A 27 39.44 17.52 12.04
C HIS A 27 40.76 18.16 12.50
N ASP A 28 41.90 17.48 12.32
CA ASP A 28 43.15 17.89 13.00
C ASP A 28 44.39 18.00 12.09
N GLY A 29 44.25 17.84 10.77
CA GLY A 29 45.33 18.11 9.80
C GLY A 29 46.54 17.16 9.86
N LEU A 30 46.38 15.95 10.40
CA LEU A 30 47.42 14.92 10.45
C LEU A 30 46.94 13.61 9.81
N CYS A 31 47.84 12.92 9.11
CA CYS A 31 47.58 11.60 8.54
C CYS A 31 47.74 10.54 9.65
N HIS A 32 46.67 9.82 9.99
CA HIS A 32 46.70 8.70 10.93
C HIS A 32 46.61 7.34 10.22
N ASP A 33 47.17 6.29 10.82
CA ASP A 33 47.02 4.91 10.35
C ASP A 33 45.56 4.45 10.55
N PRO A 34 44.90 3.84 9.54
CA PRO A 34 43.48 3.46 9.61
C PRO A 34 43.09 2.57 10.81
N LYS A 35 44.06 1.90 11.44
CA LYS A 35 43.83 1.01 12.58
C LYS A 35 43.89 1.72 13.94
N ASP A 36 44.55 2.88 14.00
CA ASP A 36 44.72 3.67 15.23
C ASP A 36 43.64 4.76 15.37
N CYS A 37 42.90 5.02 14.31
CA CYS A 37 41.62 5.72 14.37
C CYS A 37 40.60 4.76 15.02
N GLY A 38 40.39 4.89 16.33
CA GLY A 38 39.33 4.17 17.04
C GLY A 38 38.01 4.36 16.27
N GLY A 39 37.57 3.30 15.59
CA GLY A 39 36.45 3.31 14.68
C GLY A 39 35.15 3.59 15.41
N VAL A 40 34.86 4.85 15.66
CA VAL A 40 33.51 5.37 15.81
C VAL A 40 33.27 6.16 14.54
N GLY A 41 32.75 5.47 13.52
CA GLY A 41 32.32 6.13 12.29
C GLY A 41 31.24 7.16 12.60
N PRO A 42 31.19 8.31 11.90
CA PRO A 42 30.11 9.26 12.06
C PRO A 42 28.83 8.65 11.48
N ASN A 43 27.80 8.58 12.31
CA ASN A 43 26.50 7.94 12.06
C ASN A 43 26.52 6.40 11.96
N SER A 44 26.72 5.77 13.11
CA SER A 44 25.87 4.66 13.54
C SER A 44 24.43 5.15 13.71
N SER A 45 23.76 5.37 12.59
CA SER A 45 22.38 4.96 12.48
C SER A 45 22.39 4.03 11.27
N GLU A 46 22.47 2.72 11.53
CA GLU A 46 21.58 1.83 10.79
C GLU A 46 20.26 2.59 10.66
N PRO A 47 19.60 2.66 9.48
CA PRO A 47 18.30 3.30 9.46
C PRO A 47 17.54 2.68 10.62
N GLU A 48 17.23 3.50 11.65
CA GLU A 48 16.32 3.12 12.73
C GLU A 48 15.23 2.37 12.00
N PRO A 49 14.98 1.07 12.33
CA PRO A 49 14.11 0.19 11.55
C PRO A 49 12.96 1.07 11.18
N ASP A 50 12.91 1.35 9.87
CA ASP A 50 12.14 2.42 9.26
C ASP A 50 11.01 2.76 10.20
N GLN A 51 10.97 3.95 10.78
CA GLN A 51 9.83 4.35 11.61
C GLN A 51 8.61 3.98 10.78
N GLU A 52 8.01 2.84 11.14
CA GLU A 52 7.37 1.96 10.19
C GLU A 52 6.22 2.82 9.75
N THR A 53 6.33 3.40 8.56
CA THR A 53 5.17 4.03 7.98
C THR A 53 4.40 2.81 7.59
N GLY A 54 3.67 2.25 8.58
CA GLY A 54 2.74 1.19 8.43
C GLY A 54 1.71 1.74 7.47
N ALA A 55 2.04 1.68 6.18
CA ALA A 55 1.13 1.26 5.17
C ALA A 55 0.70 -0.12 5.63
N GLY A 56 -0.16 -0.14 6.67
CA GLY A 56 -0.77 -1.34 7.19
C GLY A 56 -1.38 -1.98 5.97
N LEU A 57 -0.84 -3.14 5.60
CA LEU A 57 -1.17 -3.81 4.37
C LEU A 57 -2.67 -4.08 4.40
N CYS A 58 -3.46 -3.20 3.78
CA CYS A 58 -4.90 -3.36 3.76
C CYS A 58 -5.19 -4.67 3.07
N ARG A 59 -5.93 -5.54 3.75
CA ARG A 59 -6.20 -6.87 3.22
C ARG A 59 -7.11 -6.76 2.01
N LEU A 60 -6.67 -7.27 0.86
CA LEU A 60 -7.48 -7.26 -0.35
C LEU A 60 -8.66 -8.22 -0.17
N VAL A 61 -9.89 -7.72 -0.27
CA VAL A 61 -11.09 -8.54 -0.15
C VAL A 61 -12.04 -8.28 -1.30
N ILE A 62 -12.77 -9.31 -1.73
CA ILE A 62 -13.96 -9.13 -2.56
C ILE A 62 -15.13 -8.88 -1.61
N LEU A 63 -15.96 -7.87 -1.91
CA LEU A 63 -17.16 -7.57 -1.16
C LEU A 63 -18.38 -8.07 -1.94
N GLU A 64 -19.21 -8.88 -1.29
CA GLU A 64 -20.49 -9.35 -1.81
C GLU A 64 -21.65 -8.69 -1.05
N SER A 65 -22.57 -8.07 -1.80
CA SER A 65 -23.81 -7.50 -1.29
C SER A 65 -24.86 -7.53 -2.41
N PRO A 66 -26.17 -7.43 -2.12
CA PRO A 66 -27.15 -7.34 -3.20
C PRO A 66 -26.93 -6.07 -4.04
N TYR A 67 -27.32 -6.15 -5.32
CA TYR A 67 -27.38 -5.01 -6.25
C TYR A 67 -28.76 -4.90 -6.90
N ALA A 68 -29.19 -5.95 -7.60
CA ALA A 68 -30.48 -5.99 -8.30
C ALA A 68 -31.69 -5.94 -7.36
N GLY A 69 -32.84 -5.52 -7.90
CA GLY A 69 -34.08 -5.32 -7.14
C GLY A 69 -34.26 -3.85 -6.79
N ASP A 70 -34.32 -3.53 -5.49
CA ASP A 70 -34.33 -2.16 -5.00
C ASP A 70 -32.90 -1.57 -5.07
N ILE A 71 -32.52 -1.07 -6.25
CA ILE A 71 -31.15 -0.64 -6.57
C ILE A 71 -30.72 0.50 -5.63
N GLU A 72 -31.58 1.47 -5.35
CA GLU A 72 -31.23 2.62 -4.50
C GLU A 72 -30.86 2.15 -3.08
N ARG A 73 -31.72 1.31 -2.49
CA ARG A 73 -31.47 0.71 -1.17
C ARG A 73 -30.21 -0.16 -1.17
N ASN A 74 -30.03 -0.98 -2.19
CA ASN A 74 -28.90 -1.90 -2.28
C ASN A 74 -27.56 -1.18 -2.48
N VAL A 75 -27.54 -0.10 -3.28
CA VAL A 75 -26.37 0.77 -3.43
C VAL A 75 -26.03 1.44 -2.11
N ALA A 76 -27.02 1.95 -1.37
CA ALA A 76 -26.80 2.53 -0.03
C ALA A 76 -26.20 1.49 0.93
N TYR A 77 -26.72 0.26 0.91
CA TYR A 77 -26.22 -0.85 1.72
C TYR A 77 -24.79 -1.27 1.33
N ALA A 78 -24.52 -1.42 0.03
CA ALA A 78 -23.20 -1.76 -0.49
C ALA A 78 -22.14 -0.72 -0.11
N ARG A 79 -22.49 0.58 -0.12
CA ARG A 79 -21.61 1.67 0.34
C ARG A 79 -21.34 1.59 1.84
N ALA A 80 -22.36 1.25 2.65
CA ALA A 80 -22.18 1.05 4.08
C ALA A 80 -21.27 -0.16 4.38
N ALA A 81 -21.46 -1.27 3.66
CA ALA A 81 -20.62 -2.46 3.73
C ALA A 81 -19.16 -2.17 3.33
N MET A 82 -18.97 -1.39 2.26
CA MET A 82 -17.65 -0.95 1.82
C MET A 82 -16.96 -0.09 2.89
N ARG A 83 -17.71 0.83 3.53
CA ARG A 83 -17.19 1.63 4.65
C ARG A 83 -16.78 0.77 5.84
N ASP A 84 -17.56 -0.26 6.19
CA ASP A 84 -17.20 -1.18 7.27
C ASP A 84 -15.90 -1.96 6.96
N CYS A 85 -15.74 -2.45 5.74
CA CYS A 85 -14.49 -3.07 5.29
C CYS A 85 -13.29 -2.11 5.45
N LEU A 86 -13.41 -0.87 4.98
CA LEU A 86 -12.34 0.13 5.07
C LEU A 86 -11.97 0.45 6.53
N ILE A 87 -12.95 0.55 7.43
CA ILE A 87 -12.71 0.77 8.87
C ILE A 87 -11.99 -0.41 9.53
N LYS A 88 -12.22 -1.64 9.04
CA LYS A 88 -11.56 -2.86 9.51
C LYS A 88 -10.17 -3.08 8.91
N GLY A 89 -9.67 -2.16 8.08
CA GLY A 89 -8.38 -2.29 7.41
C GLY A 89 -8.40 -3.23 6.20
N ASP A 90 -9.59 -3.52 5.65
CA ASP A 90 -9.71 -4.21 4.37
C ASP A 90 -9.69 -3.18 3.22
N ALA A 91 -9.18 -3.61 2.06
CA ALA A 91 -9.30 -2.93 0.78
C ALA A 91 -10.34 -3.69 -0.08
N PRO A 92 -11.64 -3.30 -0.02
CA PRO A 92 -12.71 -4.04 -0.70
C PRO A 92 -12.79 -3.73 -2.19
N MET A 93 -12.92 -4.77 -3.01
CA MET A 93 -13.36 -4.70 -4.39
C MET A 93 -14.83 -5.15 -4.49
N ALA A 94 -15.71 -4.26 -4.94
CA ALA A 94 -17.15 -4.53 -5.12
C ALA A 94 -17.52 -4.34 -6.60
N SER A 95 -17.19 -5.32 -7.45
CA SER A 95 -17.37 -5.21 -8.91
C SER A 95 -18.84 -5.01 -9.30
N HIS A 96 -19.78 -5.65 -8.60
CA HIS A 96 -21.22 -5.50 -8.80
C HIS A 96 -21.73 -4.07 -8.56
N LEU A 97 -21.02 -3.29 -7.74
CA LEU A 97 -21.31 -1.88 -7.52
C LEU A 97 -20.49 -1.00 -8.47
N LEU A 98 -19.19 -1.27 -8.66
CA LEU A 98 -18.28 -0.41 -9.42
C LEU A 98 -18.55 -0.44 -10.92
N TYR A 99 -18.73 -1.63 -11.50
CA TYR A 99 -18.81 -1.80 -12.95
C TYR A 99 -20.19 -1.49 -13.51
N THR A 100 -21.21 -1.48 -12.66
CA THR A 100 -22.60 -1.16 -13.02
C THR A 100 -22.89 0.34 -12.95
N GLN A 101 -21.89 1.17 -12.64
CA GLN A 101 -22.07 2.62 -12.61
C GLN A 101 -22.27 3.20 -14.02
N PRO A 102 -23.02 4.31 -14.15
CA PRO A 102 -23.28 4.93 -15.45
C PRO A 102 -21.99 5.22 -16.23
N GLY A 103 -21.91 4.70 -17.46
CA GLY A 103 -20.77 4.88 -18.35
C GLY A 103 -19.59 3.93 -18.13
N VAL A 104 -19.74 2.90 -17.29
CA VAL A 104 -18.71 1.86 -17.09
C VAL A 104 -19.04 0.60 -17.90
N LEU A 105 -20.06 -0.16 -17.50
CA LEU A 105 -20.61 -1.31 -18.24
C LEU A 105 -22.13 -1.35 -18.08
N ASP A 106 -22.83 -1.81 -19.11
CA ASP A 106 -24.26 -2.10 -19.09
C ASP A 106 -24.50 -3.58 -18.78
N ASP A 107 -25.04 -3.86 -17.59
CA ASP A 107 -25.37 -5.24 -17.14
C ASP A 107 -26.52 -5.89 -17.96
N GLY A 108 -27.25 -5.08 -18.73
CA GLY A 108 -28.24 -5.52 -19.71
C GLY A 108 -27.63 -6.04 -21.02
N GLU A 109 -26.40 -5.63 -21.34
CA GLU A 109 -25.67 -6.08 -22.53
C GLU A 109 -24.83 -7.33 -22.20
N PRO A 110 -25.09 -8.50 -22.82
CA PRO A 110 -24.46 -9.76 -22.42
C PRO A 110 -22.93 -9.76 -22.49
N GLU A 111 -22.35 -9.09 -23.47
CA GLU A 111 -20.89 -9.01 -23.62
C GLU A 111 -20.25 -8.14 -22.53
N GLU A 112 -20.89 -7.03 -22.18
CA GLU A 112 -20.41 -6.14 -21.13
C GLU A 112 -20.55 -6.78 -19.75
N ARG A 113 -21.69 -7.44 -19.51
CA ARG A 113 -21.88 -8.29 -18.33
C ARG A 113 -20.78 -9.34 -18.18
N ALA A 114 -20.43 -10.04 -19.26
CA ALA A 114 -19.36 -11.03 -19.25
C ALA A 114 -18.01 -10.40 -18.90
N ARG A 115 -17.67 -9.24 -19.48
CA ARG A 115 -16.45 -8.49 -19.15
C ARG A 115 -16.39 -8.10 -17.67
N GLY A 116 -17.50 -7.63 -17.11
CA GLY A 116 -17.58 -7.27 -15.69
C GLY A 116 -17.36 -8.47 -14.76
N ILE A 117 -17.94 -9.62 -15.12
CA ILE A 117 -17.71 -10.89 -14.41
C ILE A 117 -16.24 -11.29 -14.51
N ASP A 118 -15.65 -11.32 -15.69
CA ASP A 118 -14.26 -11.70 -15.91
C ASP A 118 -13.29 -10.80 -15.15
N ALA A 119 -13.53 -9.48 -15.13
CA ALA A 119 -12.74 -8.53 -14.36
C ALA A 119 -12.86 -8.76 -12.84
N GLY A 120 -14.05 -9.08 -12.34
CA GLY A 120 -14.26 -9.47 -10.94
C GLY A 120 -13.56 -10.79 -10.59
N LEU A 121 -13.57 -11.76 -11.50
CA LEU A 121 -12.89 -13.04 -11.33
C LEU A 121 -11.37 -12.89 -11.28
N ALA A 122 -10.78 -12.00 -12.08
CA ALA A 122 -9.34 -11.70 -12.02
C ALA A 122 -8.91 -11.18 -10.64
N TRP A 123 -9.77 -10.41 -9.96
CA TRP A 123 -9.54 -10.00 -8.58
C TRP A 123 -9.55 -11.16 -7.58
N GLY A 124 -10.31 -12.22 -7.87
CA GLY A 124 -10.40 -13.40 -7.03
C GLY A 124 -9.04 -14.06 -6.78
N ALA A 125 -8.16 -14.07 -7.78
CA ALA A 125 -6.83 -14.68 -7.69
C ALA A 125 -5.89 -13.99 -6.69
N VAL A 126 -6.14 -12.71 -6.36
CA VAL A 126 -5.29 -11.90 -5.48
C VAL A 126 -5.98 -11.50 -4.17
N ALA A 127 -7.30 -11.70 -4.08
CA ALA A 127 -8.06 -11.41 -2.89
C ALA A 127 -7.79 -12.45 -1.79
N SER A 128 -7.54 -11.96 -0.58
CA SER A 128 -7.32 -12.79 0.61
C SER A 128 -8.61 -13.44 1.14
N ALA A 129 -9.77 -12.83 0.86
CA ALA A 129 -11.08 -13.36 1.25
C ALA A 129 -12.21 -12.76 0.39
N THR A 130 -13.36 -13.44 0.41
CA THR A 130 -14.65 -12.87 0.00
C THR A 130 -15.47 -12.57 1.25
N VAL A 131 -15.81 -11.29 1.45
CA VAL A 131 -16.60 -10.80 2.57
C VAL A 131 -18.04 -10.60 2.12
N VAL A 132 -18.99 -11.24 2.80
CA VAL A 132 -20.40 -11.29 2.43
C VAL A 132 -21.25 -10.55 3.45
N TYR A 133 -21.93 -9.50 3.02
CA TYR A 133 -22.90 -8.75 3.82
C TYR A 133 -24.31 -9.23 3.49
N ALA A 134 -24.92 -9.97 4.42
CA ALA A 134 -26.13 -10.75 4.18
C ALA A 134 -27.38 -10.24 4.95
N ASP A 135 -27.34 -9.02 5.51
CA ASP A 135 -28.48 -8.47 6.28
C ASP A 135 -29.74 -8.32 5.41
N LEU A 136 -29.56 -8.10 4.11
CA LEU A 136 -30.63 -8.01 3.11
C LEU A 136 -30.93 -9.36 2.41
N GLY A 137 -30.38 -10.46 2.93
CA GLY A 137 -30.41 -11.77 2.31
C GLY A 137 -29.28 -11.98 1.29
N VAL A 138 -29.15 -13.22 0.81
CA VAL A 138 -28.18 -13.61 -0.21
C VAL A 138 -28.88 -13.68 -1.57
N SER A 139 -28.54 -12.77 -2.47
CA SER A 139 -29.07 -12.77 -3.83
C SER A 139 -28.48 -13.92 -4.67
N ARG A 140 -29.09 -14.22 -5.83
CA ARG A 140 -28.54 -15.20 -6.78
C ARG A 140 -27.10 -14.87 -7.19
N GLY A 141 -26.82 -13.60 -7.50
CA GLY A 141 -25.48 -13.15 -7.88
C GLY A 141 -24.46 -13.34 -6.76
N MET A 142 -24.85 -13.03 -5.52
CA MET A 142 -24.00 -13.29 -4.35
C MET A 142 -23.76 -14.80 -4.15
N ALA A 143 -24.79 -15.63 -4.31
CA ALA A 143 -24.64 -17.08 -4.18
C ALA A 143 -23.65 -17.64 -5.21
N GLU A 144 -23.65 -17.12 -6.44
CA GLU A 144 -22.68 -17.45 -7.48
C GLU A 144 -21.25 -17.00 -7.09
N GLY A 145 -21.09 -15.78 -6.55
CA GLY A 145 -19.81 -15.27 -6.04
C GLY A 145 -19.26 -16.07 -4.86
N ILE A 146 -20.13 -16.49 -3.94
CA ILE A 146 -19.78 -17.34 -2.78
C ILE A 146 -19.31 -18.72 -3.25
N ALA A 147 -20.12 -19.39 -4.09
CA ALA A 147 -19.77 -20.71 -4.63
C ALA A 147 -18.45 -20.67 -5.42
N ARG A 148 -18.18 -19.56 -6.11
CA ARG A 148 -16.90 -19.34 -6.80
C ARG A 148 -15.74 -19.21 -5.82
N ALA A 149 -15.88 -18.40 -4.77
CA ALA A 149 -14.85 -18.25 -3.75
C ALA A 149 -14.51 -19.60 -3.09
N GLU A 150 -15.52 -20.40 -2.77
CA GLU A 150 -15.35 -21.76 -2.25
C GLU A 150 -14.61 -22.67 -3.23
N ALA A 151 -14.99 -22.65 -4.52
CA ALA A 151 -14.34 -23.44 -5.56
C ALA A 151 -12.86 -23.06 -5.78
N GLU A 152 -12.51 -21.80 -5.53
CA GLU A 152 -11.14 -21.28 -5.62
C GLU A 152 -10.35 -21.45 -4.32
N GLY A 153 -10.97 -21.98 -3.25
CA GLY A 153 -10.36 -22.07 -1.93
C GLY A 153 -10.14 -20.72 -1.24
N ARG A 154 -10.81 -19.66 -1.71
CA ARG A 154 -10.78 -18.34 -1.08
C ARG A 154 -11.72 -18.32 0.13
N PRO A 155 -11.25 -17.95 1.33
CA PRO A 155 -12.08 -17.88 2.52
C PRO A 155 -13.31 -16.98 2.33
N VAL A 156 -14.47 -17.44 2.83
CA VAL A 156 -15.73 -16.68 2.82
C VAL A 156 -16.05 -16.22 4.25
N GLU A 157 -16.18 -14.91 4.44
CA GLU A 157 -16.46 -14.26 5.72
C GLU A 157 -17.82 -13.58 5.71
N TYR A 158 -18.76 -14.06 6.53
CA TYR A 158 -20.05 -13.39 6.67
C TYR A 158 -19.96 -12.26 7.69
N ARG A 159 -20.46 -11.08 7.31
CA ARG A 159 -20.55 -9.87 8.14
C ARG A 159 -21.96 -9.31 8.17
N ARG A 160 -22.19 -8.45 9.16
CA ARG A 160 -23.46 -7.78 9.40
C ARG A 160 -23.22 -6.32 9.74
N LEU A 161 -24.13 -5.46 9.28
CA LEU A 161 -24.20 -4.06 9.68
C LEU A 161 -25.32 -3.89 10.69
N GLU A 162 -25.00 -4.11 11.97
CA GLU A 162 -25.98 -4.00 13.05
C GLU A 162 -26.68 -2.64 13.03
N GLY A 163 -28.02 -2.66 12.99
CA GLY A 163 -28.82 -1.44 13.03
C GLY A 163 -28.76 -0.58 11.77
N TRP A 164 -28.27 -1.10 10.63
CA TRP A 164 -28.29 -0.35 9.37
C TRP A 164 -29.73 -0.02 8.96
N GLN A 165 -29.96 1.26 8.70
CA GLN A 165 -31.22 1.83 8.23
C GLN A 165 -30.90 2.60 6.94
N SER A 166 -31.75 2.39 5.92
CA SER A 166 -31.64 3.03 4.60
C SER A 166 -31.97 4.51 4.64
#